data_AF-A0A2B8A3A0-F1
#
_entry.id   AF-A0A2B8A3A0-F1
#
_cell.length_a   1.000
_cell.length_b   1.000
_cell.length_c   1.000
_cell.angle_alpha   90.00
_cell.angle_beta   90.00
_cell.angle_gamma   90.00
#
_symmetry.space_group_name_H-M   'P 1'
#
loop_
_entity.id
_entity.type
_entity.pdbx_description
1 polymer ?
#
loop_
_entity_poly.entity_id
_entity_poly.type
_entity_poly.pdbx_seq_one_letter_code
_entity_poly.pdbx_strand_id
1 'polypeptide(L)'
;LCLFEGTVISVGRGTAFPFECIGHPSLKLNFEFTPKSIPDMSKNPPLSGKLCRGEDLRKAVPKEGIDLSYIIRFYKLFPEKDKFFIPYFKKLAGTEELQKQIEKGLSEKQIKAAWKKGLEEYKVMRKKYLLYNE
;
A
#
# COMPACT_ATOMS: atom_id res chain seq x y z
N LEU A 1 -2.71 3.77 1.05
CA LEU A 1 -1.82 2.81 1.76
C LEU A 1 -2.37 1.39 1.87
N CYS A 2 -3.67 1.13 1.70
CA CYS A 2 -4.24 -0.21 1.93
C CYS A 2 -3.63 -1.35 1.10
N LEU A 3 -3.02 -1.09 -0.07
CA LEU A 3 -2.26 -2.12 -0.80
C LEU A 3 -1.12 -2.75 0.03
N PHE A 4 -0.57 -2.03 1.01
CA PHE A 4 0.44 -2.56 1.94
C PHE A 4 -0.11 -3.60 2.91
N GLU A 5 -1.44 -3.72 3.10
CA GLU A 5 -2.02 -4.84 3.85
C GLU A 5 -1.82 -6.19 3.15
N GLY A 6 -1.49 -6.16 1.85
CA GLY A 6 -1.00 -7.32 1.10
C GLY A 6 0.52 -7.50 1.17
N THR A 7 1.22 -6.82 2.07
CA THR A 7 2.68 -6.91 2.21
C THR A 7 3.07 -7.16 3.65
N VAL A 8 4.36 -7.39 3.88
CA VAL A 8 4.93 -7.47 5.24
C VAL A 8 5.08 -6.12 5.93
N ILE A 9 4.92 -5.00 5.22
CA ILE A 9 5.09 -3.65 5.76
C ILE A 9 3.89 -3.29 6.65
N SER A 10 4.14 -2.86 7.88
CA SER A 10 3.10 -2.33 8.76
C SER A 10 2.55 -1.03 8.20
N VAL A 11 1.23 -0.87 8.25
CA VAL A 11 0.49 0.36 7.91
C VAL A 11 0.13 1.18 9.14
N GLY A 12 0.82 0.99 10.26
CA GLY A 12 0.56 1.74 11.51
C GLY A 12 -0.63 1.26 12.33
N ARG A 13 -1.27 0.12 12.01
CA ARG A 13 -2.24 -0.50 12.92
C ARG A 13 -1.54 -0.79 14.26
N GLY A 14 -2.19 -0.48 15.38
CA GLY A 14 -1.57 -0.53 16.71
C GLY A 14 -0.80 0.74 17.11
N THR A 15 -0.95 1.84 16.36
CA THR A 15 -0.55 3.19 16.78
C THR A 15 -1.78 4.10 16.84
N ALA A 16 -1.59 5.36 17.24
CA ALA A 16 -2.65 6.38 17.22
C ALA A 16 -2.96 6.93 15.80
N PHE A 17 -2.23 6.47 14.78
CA PHE A 17 -2.27 7.02 13.41
C PHE A 17 -2.24 5.89 12.36
N PRO A 18 -3.22 4.95 12.39
CA PRO A 18 -3.28 3.87 11.42
C PRO A 18 -3.52 4.43 10.01
N PHE A 19 -2.87 3.84 9.00
CA PHE A 19 -2.86 4.30 7.61
C PHE A 19 -2.28 5.69 7.37
N GLU A 20 -1.49 6.20 8.31
CA GLU A 20 -0.74 7.46 8.17
C GLU A 20 0.77 7.26 8.35
N CYS A 21 1.23 6.01 8.39
CA CYS A 21 2.64 5.65 8.35
C CYS A 21 2.82 4.26 7.73
N ILE A 22 4.03 3.99 7.26
CA ILE A 22 4.43 2.67 6.76
C ILE A 22 5.83 2.31 7.24
N GLY A 23 6.07 1.06 7.63
CA GLY A 23 7.40 0.64 8.11
C GLY A 23 7.54 -0.84 8.42
N HIS A 24 8.78 -1.29 8.63
CA HIS A 24 9.10 -2.67 8.99
C HIS A 24 10.41 -2.72 9.82
N PRO A 25 10.59 -3.69 10.75
CA PRO A 25 11.80 -3.81 11.56
C PRO A 25 13.11 -3.95 10.77
N SER A 26 13.05 -4.59 9.60
CA SER A 26 14.22 -4.78 8.72
C SER A 26 14.63 -3.53 7.93
N LEU A 27 13.87 -2.44 7.96
CA LEU A 27 14.21 -1.21 7.25
C LEU A 27 15.13 -0.32 8.09
N LYS A 28 15.89 0.54 7.40
CA LYS A 28 16.83 1.51 8.01
C LYS A 28 16.44 2.94 7.59
N LEU A 29 15.24 3.35 7.98
CA LEU A 29 14.71 4.70 7.76
C LEU A 29 14.59 5.45 9.09
N ASN A 30 14.53 6.79 9.04
CA ASN A 30 14.63 7.65 10.22
C ASN A 30 13.36 7.69 11.08
N PHE A 31 12.18 7.52 10.49
CA PHE A 31 10.94 7.53 11.26
C PHE A 31 10.71 6.17 11.91
N GLU A 32 10.36 6.18 13.19
CA GLU A 32 10.19 5.00 14.01
C GLU A 32 8.80 4.96 14.65
N PHE A 33 8.20 3.77 14.69
CA PHE A 33 6.97 3.50 15.43
C PHE A 33 6.92 2.04 15.86
N THR A 34 6.21 1.74 16.95
CA THR A 34 6.03 0.37 17.44
C THR A 34 4.54 0.09 17.56
N PRO A 35 3.97 -0.77 16.69
CA PRO A 35 2.62 -1.28 16.85
C PRO A 35 2.42 -1.92 18.23
N LYS A 36 1.30 -1.62 18.90
CA LYS A 36 0.90 -2.24 20.17
C LYS A 36 -0.55 -2.66 20.11
N SER A 37 -0.89 -3.69 20.89
CA SER A 37 -2.29 -4.03 21.13
C SER A 37 -2.99 -2.85 21.80
N ILE A 38 -4.05 -2.35 21.17
CA ILE A 38 -4.91 -1.29 21.71
C ILE A 38 -6.31 -1.90 21.78
N PRO A 39 -6.89 -2.09 22.98
CA PRO A 39 -8.26 -2.54 23.14
C PRO A 39 -9.22 -1.71 22.27
N ASP A 40 -10.19 -2.40 21.66
CA ASP A 40 -11.25 -1.84 20.81
C ASP A 40 -10.80 -1.12 19.51
N MET A 41 -9.49 -1.03 19.26
CA MET A 41 -8.92 -0.47 18.02
C MET A 41 -8.17 -1.54 17.21
N SER A 42 -7.19 -2.19 17.83
CA SER A 42 -6.40 -3.25 17.19
C SER A 42 -5.84 -4.19 18.26
N LYS A 43 -6.55 -5.29 18.51
CA LYS A 43 -6.14 -6.28 19.53
C LYS A 43 -4.88 -7.05 19.10
N ASN A 44 -4.74 -7.35 17.80
CA ASN A 44 -3.63 -8.13 17.25
C ASN A 44 -3.04 -7.43 16.01
N PRO A 45 -2.35 -6.28 16.15
CA PRO A 45 -1.79 -5.58 15.01
C PRO A 45 -0.61 -6.36 14.40
N PRO A 46 -0.40 -6.29 13.07
CA PRO A 46 0.82 -6.78 12.44
C PRO A 46 2.05 -6.15 13.09
N LEU A 47 3.10 -6.96 13.28
CA LEU A 47 4.37 -6.54 13.89
C LEU A 47 4.22 -5.96 15.31
N SER A 48 3.18 -6.37 16.06
CA SER A 48 2.99 -5.99 17.46
C SER A 48 4.26 -6.17 18.31
N GLY A 49 4.63 -5.13 19.06
CA GLY A 49 5.82 -5.09 19.92
C GLY A 49 7.15 -4.90 19.19
N LYS A 50 7.18 -4.87 17.85
CA LYS A 50 8.42 -4.72 17.07
C LYS A 50 8.61 -3.27 16.62
N LEU A 51 9.80 -2.72 16.88
CA LEU A 51 10.19 -1.40 16.40
C LEU A 51 10.26 -1.41 14.87
N CYS A 52 9.38 -0.64 14.23
CA CYS A 52 9.30 -0.49 12.78
C CYS A 52 9.97 0.82 12.37
N ARG A 53 10.83 0.76 11.34
CA ARG A 53 11.42 1.94 10.69
C ARG A 53 10.76 2.18 9.34
N GLY A 54 10.52 3.43 9.01
CA GLY A 54 9.55 3.74 7.97
C GLY A 54 9.48 5.19 7.53
N GLU A 55 8.30 5.57 7.07
CA GLU A 55 7.93 6.94 6.69
C GLU A 55 6.67 7.38 7.44
N ASP A 56 6.70 8.64 7.89
CA ASP A 56 5.56 9.34 8.46
C ASP A 56 4.81 10.08 7.35
N LEU A 57 3.54 9.75 7.18
CA LEU A 57 2.69 10.28 6.11
C LEU A 57 1.56 11.17 6.64
N ARG A 58 1.53 11.48 7.95
CA ARG A 58 0.51 12.34 8.57
C ARG A 58 0.46 13.75 7.97
N LYS A 59 1.57 14.22 7.39
CA LYS A 59 1.68 15.52 6.71
C LYS A 59 1.82 15.39 5.18
N ALA A 60 1.65 14.19 4.65
CA ALA A 60 1.75 13.97 3.21
C ALA A 60 0.56 14.60 2.49
N VAL A 61 0.82 15.30 1.39
CA VAL A 61 -0.23 15.82 0.51
C VAL A 61 -0.62 14.69 -0.45
N PRO A 62 -1.90 14.24 -0.44
CA PRO A 62 -2.32 13.17 -1.33
C PRO A 62 -2.24 13.63 -2.79
N LYS A 63 -1.68 12.77 -3.64
CA LYS A 63 -1.76 12.95 -5.09
C LYS A 63 -3.11 12.47 -5.61
N GLU A 64 -3.51 12.97 -6.76
CA GLU A 64 -4.69 12.44 -7.46
C GLU A 64 -4.46 10.97 -7.85
N GLY A 65 -5.45 10.14 -7.53
CA GLY A 65 -5.42 8.70 -7.76
C GLY A 65 -4.51 7.92 -6.81
N ILE A 66 -4.27 6.65 -7.15
CA ILE A 66 -3.43 5.76 -6.32
C ILE A 66 -1.95 6.10 -6.53
N ASP A 67 -1.23 6.48 -5.48
CA ASP A 67 0.23 6.68 -5.52
C ASP A 67 0.97 5.35 -5.33
N LEU A 68 1.48 4.78 -6.43
CA LEU A 68 2.24 3.52 -6.41
C LEU A 68 3.71 3.73 -6.05
N SER A 69 4.21 4.98 -6.01
CA SER A 69 5.61 5.25 -5.73
C SER A 69 6.04 4.71 -4.37
N TYR A 70 5.13 4.71 -3.38
CA TYR A 70 5.36 4.14 -2.05
C TYR A 70 5.64 2.64 -2.12
N ILE A 71 4.74 1.85 -2.70
CA ILE A 71 4.89 0.38 -2.70
C ILE A 71 6.06 -0.06 -3.58
N ILE A 72 6.31 0.63 -4.70
CA ILE A 72 7.47 0.37 -5.56
C ILE A 72 8.77 0.67 -4.79
N ARG A 73 8.85 1.80 -4.07
CA ARG A 73 10.03 2.16 -3.26
C ARG A 73 10.24 1.18 -2.12
N PHE A 74 9.20 0.84 -1.37
CA PHE A 74 9.30 -0.09 -0.25
C PHE A 74 9.66 -1.51 -0.72
N TYR A 75 9.14 -1.97 -1.86
CA TYR A 75 9.59 -3.21 -2.49
C TYR A 75 11.10 -3.17 -2.78
N LYS A 76 11.62 -2.05 -3.33
CA LYS A 76 13.06 -1.87 -3.59
C LYS A 76 13.91 -1.79 -2.32
N LEU A 77 13.41 -1.20 -1.24
CA LEU A 77 14.13 -1.08 0.04
C LEU A 77 14.14 -2.37 0.86
N PHE A 78 13.10 -3.20 0.75
CA PHE A 78 12.95 -4.39 1.58
C PHE A 78 13.95 -5.49 1.20
N PRO A 79 14.72 -6.07 2.13
CA PRO A 79 15.81 -7.00 1.77
C PRO A 79 15.33 -8.33 1.17
N GLU A 80 14.24 -8.91 1.66
CA GLU A 80 13.74 -10.24 1.26
C GLU A 80 12.62 -10.10 0.21
N LYS A 81 12.99 -9.88 -1.06
CA LYS A 81 12.03 -9.57 -2.15
C LYS A 81 10.92 -10.61 -2.31
N ASP A 82 11.28 -11.88 -2.17
CA ASP A 82 10.41 -13.05 -2.24
C ASP A 82 9.35 -13.09 -1.13
N LYS A 83 9.61 -12.42 0.00
CA LYS A 83 8.69 -12.35 1.14
C LYS A 83 7.92 -11.03 1.21
N PHE A 84 8.19 -10.07 0.33
CA PHE A 84 7.58 -8.74 0.43
C PHE A 84 6.06 -8.79 0.31
N PHE A 85 5.56 -9.50 -0.71
CA PHE A 85 4.13 -9.67 -0.96
C PHE A 85 3.62 -10.93 -0.26
N ILE A 86 2.51 -10.81 0.46
CA ILE A 86 1.79 -11.96 1.03
C ILE A 86 0.65 -12.38 0.07
N PRO A 87 0.12 -13.61 0.18
CA PRO A 87 -0.93 -14.10 -0.75
C PRO A 87 -2.16 -13.19 -0.87
N TYR A 88 -2.43 -12.36 0.14
CA TYR A 88 -3.54 -11.41 0.14
C TYR A 88 -3.39 -10.26 -0.87
N PHE A 89 -2.16 -9.93 -1.32
CA PHE A 89 -1.92 -8.81 -2.24
C PHE A 89 -2.72 -8.93 -3.53
N LYS A 90 -2.71 -10.11 -4.16
CA LYS A 90 -3.41 -10.36 -5.43
C LYS A 90 -4.92 -10.20 -5.28
N LYS A 91 -5.47 -10.59 -4.13
CA LYS A 91 -6.90 -10.43 -3.81
C LYS A 91 -7.25 -8.94 -3.64
N LEU A 92 -6.41 -8.18 -2.94
CA LEU A 92 -6.59 -6.73 -2.79
C LEU A 92 -6.44 -5.97 -4.11
N ALA A 93 -5.46 -6.33 -4.92
CA ALA A 93 -5.21 -5.68 -6.20
C ALA A 93 -6.25 -6.06 -7.29
N GLY A 94 -7.03 -7.13 -7.06
CA GLY A 94 -7.97 -7.67 -8.04
C GLY A 94 -7.31 -8.34 -9.25
N THR A 95 -5.99 -8.51 -9.23
CA THR A 95 -5.20 -9.11 -10.31
C THR A 95 -3.83 -9.55 -9.79
N GLU A 96 -3.21 -10.51 -10.46
CA GLU A 96 -1.79 -10.83 -10.23
C GLU A 96 -0.84 -9.86 -10.92
N GLU A 97 -1.33 -9.09 -11.90
CA GLU A 97 -0.49 -8.32 -12.82
C GLU A 97 0.26 -7.21 -12.10
N LEU A 98 -0.37 -6.51 -11.16
CA LEU A 98 0.30 -5.44 -10.40
C LEU A 98 1.54 -5.95 -9.65
N GLN A 99 1.45 -7.12 -9.02
CA GLN A 99 2.59 -7.73 -8.34
C GLN A 99 3.72 -8.01 -9.33
N LYS A 100 3.40 -8.71 -10.44
CA LYS A 100 4.35 -9.05 -11.50
C LYS A 100 5.03 -7.82 -12.08
N GLN A 101 4.31 -6.71 -12.24
CA GLN A 101 4.86 -5.46 -12.77
C GLN A 101 5.83 -4.80 -11.80
N ILE A 102 5.53 -4.78 -10.50
CA ILE A 102 6.43 -4.25 -9.47
C ILE A 102 7.69 -5.10 -9.38
N GLU A 103 7.56 -6.44 -9.39
CA GLU A 103 8.68 -7.38 -9.38
C GLU A 103 9.58 -7.24 -10.62
N LYS A 104 8.99 -6.97 -11.79
CA LYS A 104 9.71 -6.65 -13.05
C LYS A 104 10.34 -5.25 -13.06
N GLY A 105 10.13 -4.44 -12.02
CA GLY A 105 10.73 -3.12 -11.89
C GLY A 105 10.08 -2.03 -12.76
N LEU A 106 8.84 -2.22 -13.23
CA LEU A 106 8.13 -1.19 -13.98
C LEU A 106 7.93 0.07 -13.14
N SER A 107 7.98 1.22 -13.80
CA SER A 107 7.63 2.50 -13.19
C SER A 107 6.13 2.63 -12.96
N GLU A 108 5.74 3.50 -12.01
CA GLU A 108 4.34 3.84 -11.78
C GLU A 108 3.63 4.31 -13.05
N LYS A 109 4.32 5.08 -13.91
CA LYS A 109 3.78 5.55 -15.19
C LYS A 109 3.45 4.38 -16.13
N GLN A 110 4.33 3.38 -16.24
CA GLN A 110 4.10 2.20 -17.07
C GLN A 110 2.93 1.36 -16.54
N ILE A 111 2.87 1.16 -15.22
CA ILE A 111 1.78 0.43 -14.57
C ILE A 111 0.42 1.12 -14.82
N LYS A 112 0.35 2.43 -14.56
CA LYS A 112 -0.88 3.21 -14.77
C LYS A 112 -1.29 3.27 -16.25
N ALA A 113 -0.33 3.29 -17.18
CA ALA A 113 -0.63 3.24 -18.61
C ALA A 113 -1.35 1.93 -18.99
N ALA A 114 -0.98 0.80 -18.38
CA ALA A 114 -1.64 -0.48 -18.61
C ALA A 114 -3.10 -0.50 -18.13
N TRP A 115 -3.45 0.31 -17.12
CA TRP A 115 -4.82 0.41 -16.60
C TRP A 115 -5.74 1.29 -17.45
N LYS A 116 -5.17 2.18 -18.28
CA LYS A 116 -5.91 3.21 -19.02
C LYS A 116 -7.09 2.63 -19.80
N LYS A 117 -6.88 1.53 -20.53
CA LYS A 117 -7.94 0.89 -21.32
C LYS A 117 -9.14 0.48 -20.46
N GLY A 118 -8.90 -0.27 -19.39
CA GLY A 118 -9.97 -0.72 -18.49
C GLY A 118 -10.66 0.43 -17.75
N LEU A 119 -9.92 1.49 -17.42
CA LEU A 119 -10.51 2.70 -16.82
C LEU A 119 -11.44 3.42 -17.79
N GLU A 120 -11.07 3.56 -19.07
CA GLU A 120 -11.95 4.18 -20.08
C GLU A 120 -13.20 3.32 -20.35
N GLU A 121 -13.06 1.99 -20.42
CA GLU A 121 -14.21 1.07 -20.53
C GLU A 121 -15.15 1.19 -19.32
N TYR A 122 -14.61 1.25 -18.10
CA TYR A 122 -15.38 1.44 -16.88
C TYR A 122 -16.09 2.79 -16.84
N LYS A 123 -15.43 3.87 -17.26
CA LYS A 123 -16.04 5.21 -17.36
C LYS A 123 -17.25 5.21 -18.30
N VAL A 124 -17.16 4.54 -19.45
CA VAL A 124 -18.31 4.41 -20.37
C VAL A 124 -19.43 3.60 -19.71
N MET A 125 -19.09 2.47 -19.08
CA MET A 125 -20.06 1.60 -18.43
C MET A 125 -20.82 2.31 -17.29
N ARG A 126 -20.10 3.03 -16.41
CA ARG A 126 -20.69 3.64 -15.21
C ARG A 126 -21.70 4.76 -15.51
N LYS A 127 -21.66 5.38 -16.71
CA LYS A 127 -22.57 6.47 -17.11
C LYS A 127 -24.05 6.10 -17.00
N LYS A 128 -24.38 4.81 -17.15
CA LYS A 128 -25.76 4.29 -17.01
C LYS A 128 -26.30 4.39 -15.58
N TYR A 129 -25.44 4.63 -14.60
CA TYR A 129 -25.76 4.53 -13.18
C TYR A 129 -25.40 5.80 -12.39
N LEU A 130 -24.94 6.86 -13.06
CA LEU A 130 -24.58 8.11 -12.38
C LEU A 130 -25.83 8.87 -11.93
N LEU A 131 -25.85 9.27 -10.66
CA LEU A 131 -26.89 10.12 -10.07
C LEU A 131 -26.48 11.60 -9.98
N TYR A 132 -25.21 11.88 -10.22
CA TYR A 132 -24.63 13.22 -10.22
C TYR A 132 -23.83 13.41 -11.50
N ASN A 133 -23.70 14.67 -11.94
CA ASN A 133 -22.89 15.01 -13.10
C ASN A 133 -21.44 14.52 -12.92
N GLU A 134 -20.83 14.14 -14.05
CA GLU A 134 -19.43 13.73 -14.12
C GLU A 134 -18.48 14.94 -14.14
#